data_AF-A0A2G1X483-F1
#
_entry.id   AF-A0A2G1X483-F1
#
_cell.length_a   1.000
_cell.length_b   1.000
_cell.length_c   1.000
_cell.angle_alpha   90.00
_cell.angle_beta   90.00
_cell.angle_gamma   90.00
#
_symmetry.space_group_name_H-M   'P 1'
#
loop_
_entity.id
_entity.type
_entity.pdbx_description
1 polymer ?
#
loop_
_entity_poly.entity_id
_entity_poly.type
_entity_poly.pdbx_seq_one_letter_code
_entity_poly.pdbx_strand_id
1 'polypeptide(L)'
;MSRTALIGNVTAMLEDAGFLVSDRCAVRPKSFDVAARRDEDLLLLKILGNVDALDAETGAEMRRLGEYLRGTPMVIGIRTRDEELKPGVVYFRHGVPVINPDTAYDLFVEGMPPLIYAAPGGLYVSLDGDLLADEREERGWSLGRL
;
A
#
# COMPACT_ATOMS: atom_id res chain seq x y z
N MET A 1 -11.11 11.92 12.58
CA MET A 1 -11.26 12.39 11.18
C MET A 1 -12.51 11.76 10.58
N SER A 2 -13.31 12.50 9.80
CA SER A 2 -14.46 11.92 9.09
C SER A 2 -13.98 11.12 7.88
N ARG A 3 -14.77 10.13 7.43
CA ARG A 3 -14.45 9.34 6.23
C ARG A 3 -14.33 10.21 4.98
N THR A 4 -15.18 11.23 4.85
CA THR A 4 -15.12 12.17 3.72
C THR A 4 -13.85 13.01 3.75
N ALA A 5 -13.43 13.47 4.92
CA ALA A 5 -12.17 14.21 5.06
C ALA A 5 -10.96 13.32 4.71
N LEU A 6 -10.94 12.06 5.15
CA LEU A 6 -9.86 11.13 4.81
C LEU A 6 -9.76 10.90 3.29
N ILE A 7 -10.90 10.70 2.62
CA ILE A 7 -10.92 10.54 1.17
C ILE A 7 -10.46 11.81 0.46
N GLY A 8 -10.91 12.97 0.92
CA GLY A 8 -10.47 14.27 0.37
C GLY A 8 -8.96 14.46 0.49
N ASN A 9 -8.38 14.20 1.66
CA ASN A 9 -6.95 14.35 1.89
C ASN A 9 -6.12 13.40 1.03
N VAL A 10 -6.53 12.14 0.90
CA VAL A 10 -5.85 11.17 0.04
C VAL A 10 -5.97 11.56 -1.44
N THR A 11 -7.13 12.08 -1.85
CA THR A 11 -7.34 12.54 -3.24
C THR A 11 -6.42 13.71 -3.56
N ALA A 12 -6.36 14.72 -2.70
CA ALA A 12 -5.47 15.86 -2.87
C ALA A 12 -4.00 15.44 -2.92
N MET A 13 -3.56 14.53 -2.03
CA MET A 13 -2.19 14.02 -2.06
C MET A 13 -1.85 13.32 -3.39
N LEU A 14 -2.78 12.54 -3.95
CA LEU A 14 -2.57 11.88 -5.24
C LEU A 14 -2.51 12.89 -6.38
N GLU A 15 -3.34 13.93 -6.35
CA GLU A 15 -3.29 15.03 -7.32
C GLU A 15 -1.95 15.78 -7.24
N ASP A 16 -1.45 16.07 -6.03
CA ASP A 16 -0.13 16.68 -5.80
C ASP A 16 1.01 15.76 -6.30
N ALA A 17 0.83 14.44 -6.20
CA ALA A 17 1.72 13.42 -6.77
C ALA A 17 1.60 13.27 -8.31
N GLY A 18 0.77 14.09 -8.97
CA GLY A 18 0.60 14.10 -10.43
C GLY A 18 -0.35 13.03 -10.97
N PHE A 19 -1.18 12.41 -10.12
CA PHE A 19 -2.23 11.50 -10.59
C PHE A 19 -3.47 12.29 -11.06
N LEU A 20 -4.08 11.82 -12.15
CA LEU A 20 -5.46 12.12 -12.46
C LEU A 20 -6.36 11.22 -11.61
N VAL A 21 -7.12 11.80 -10.69
CA VAL A 21 -8.01 11.05 -9.79
C VAL A 21 -9.46 11.11 -10.30
N SER A 22 -10.16 9.98 -10.27
CA SER A 22 -11.57 9.89 -10.65
C SER A 22 -12.47 10.56 -9.62
N ASP A 23 -13.69 10.88 -10.03
CA ASP A 23 -14.78 11.10 -9.07
C ASP A 23 -14.94 9.90 -8.13
N ARG A 24 -15.48 10.17 -6.94
CA ARG A 24 -15.75 9.12 -5.96
C ARG A 24 -16.74 8.12 -6.55
N CYS A 25 -16.35 6.86 -6.62
CA CYS A 25 -17.24 5.81 -7.13
C CYS A 25 -18.50 5.71 -6.24
N ALA A 26 -19.67 5.91 -6.84
CA ALA A 26 -20.95 5.92 -6.13
C ALA A 26 -21.74 4.60 -6.30
N VAL A 27 -21.23 3.68 -7.14
CA VAL A 27 -21.90 2.41 -7.45
C VAL A 27 -21.82 1.46 -6.26
N ARG A 28 -22.93 0.79 -5.96
CA ARG A 28 -23.04 -0.20 -4.89
C ARG A 28 -23.33 -1.59 -5.47
N PRO A 29 -22.70 -2.67 -4.94
CA PRO A 29 -21.65 -2.67 -3.92
C PRO A 29 -20.34 -2.03 -4.44
N LYS A 30 -19.55 -1.45 -3.52
CA LYS A 30 -18.44 -0.57 -3.85
C LYS A 30 -17.09 -1.24 -3.58
N SER A 31 -16.37 -1.65 -4.62
CA SER A 31 -15.07 -2.31 -4.49
C SER A 31 -13.94 -1.36 -4.09
N PHE A 32 -13.88 -0.14 -4.64
CA PHE A 32 -12.86 0.87 -4.36
C PHE A 32 -13.48 2.27 -4.26
N ASP A 33 -12.80 3.21 -3.62
CA ASP A 33 -13.23 4.60 -3.40
C ASP A 33 -13.02 5.53 -4.58
N VAL A 34 -11.81 5.51 -5.13
CA VAL A 34 -11.37 6.31 -6.28
C VAL A 34 -10.44 5.46 -7.13
N ALA A 35 -10.39 5.73 -8.42
CA ALA A 35 -9.32 5.29 -9.29
C ALA A 35 -8.36 6.47 -9.52
N ALA A 36 -7.06 6.21 -9.59
CA ALA A 36 -6.05 7.22 -9.86
C ALA A 36 -5.12 6.74 -10.96
N ARG A 37 -4.79 7.61 -11.92
CA ARG A 37 -3.89 7.27 -13.04
C ARG A 37 -2.74 8.26 -13.16
N ARG A 38 -1.52 7.76 -13.30
CA ARG A 38 -0.32 8.53 -13.64
C ARG A 38 0.50 7.69 -14.61
N ASP A 39 0.65 8.16 -15.85
CA ASP A 39 1.25 7.37 -16.92
C ASP A 39 0.60 5.97 -17.06
N GLU A 40 1.41 4.92 -16.95
CA GLU A 40 0.96 3.52 -16.99
C GLU A 40 0.39 3.03 -15.64
N ASP A 41 0.65 3.75 -14.54
CA ASP A 41 0.15 3.38 -13.22
C ASP A 41 -1.36 3.63 -13.13
N LEU A 42 -2.12 2.57 -12.88
CA LEU A 42 -3.54 2.63 -12.51
C LEU A 42 -3.71 2.11 -11.08
N LEU A 43 -4.18 2.95 -10.17
CA LEU A 43 -4.49 2.56 -8.80
C LEU A 43 -6.00 2.43 -8.60
N LEU A 44 -6.43 1.37 -7.92
CA LEU A 44 -7.81 1.18 -7.46
C LEU A 44 -7.82 1.26 -5.92
N LEU A 45 -8.14 2.43 -5.39
CA LEU A 45 -7.89 2.74 -3.98
C LEU A 45 -9.16 2.63 -3.15
N LYS A 46 -9.14 1.77 -2.14
CA LYS A 46 -10.12 1.74 -1.06
C LYS A 46 -9.59 2.54 0.13
N ILE A 47 -10.41 3.40 0.73
CA ILE A 47 -9.97 4.29 1.81
C ILE A 47 -10.80 4.02 3.06
N LEU A 48 -10.13 3.57 4.12
CA LEU A 48 -10.76 3.07 5.34
C LEU A 48 -10.14 3.69 6.60
N GLY A 49 -10.98 4.10 7.55
CA GLY A 49 -10.47 4.45 8.89
C GLY A 49 -10.00 3.21 9.64
N ASN A 50 -10.82 2.15 9.65
CA ASN A 50 -10.47 0.84 10.18
C ASN A 50 -10.37 -0.17 9.02
N VAL A 51 -9.18 -0.75 8.82
CA VAL A 51 -8.92 -1.67 7.70
C VAL A 51 -9.56 -3.05 7.88
N ASP A 52 -9.98 -3.39 9.10
CA ASP A 52 -10.74 -4.63 9.37
C ASP A 52 -12.17 -4.57 8.81
N ALA A 53 -12.59 -3.40 8.32
CA ALA A 53 -13.85 -3.24 7.60
C ALA A 53 -13.78 -3.70 6.13
N LEU A 54 -12.58 -4.04 5.61
CA LEU A 54 -12.46 -4.69 4.33
C LEU A 54 -12.81 -6.17 4.51
N ASP A 55 -13.90 -6.62 3.89
CA ASP A 55 -14.28 -8.03 3.87
C ASP A 55 -13.59 -8.81 2.73
N ALA A 56 -13.67 -10.14 2.82
CA ALA A 56 -13.03 -11.05 1.88
C ALA A 56 -13.60 -10.95 0.46
N GLU A 57 -14.89 -10.68 0.33
CA GLU A 57 -15.58 -10.53 -0.96
C GLU A 57 -15.07 -9.29 -1.68
N THR A 58 -15.11 -8.13 -1.01
CA THR A 58 -14.59 -6.86 -1.54
C THR A 58 -13.11 -6.98 -1.88
N GLY A 59 -12.31 -7.61 -1.00
CA GLY A 59 -10.88 -7.83 -1.27
C GLY A 59 -10.63 -8.71 -2.50
N ALA A 60 -11.42 -9.76 -2.71
CA ALA A 60 -11.34 -10.60 -3.90
C ALA A 60 -11.74 -9.84 -5.17
N GLU A 61 -12.81 -9.06 -5.12
CA GLU A 61 -13.28 -8.24 -6.24
C GLU A 61 -12.28 -7.14 -6.61
N MET A 62 -11.66 -6.48 -5.63
CA MET A 62 -10.58 -5.52 -5.89
C MET A 62 -9.41 -6.18 -6.64
N ARG A 63 -9.00 -7.39 -6.24
CA ARG A 63 -7.94 -8.13 -6.93
C ARG A 63 -8.31 -8.49 -8.36
N ARG A 64 -9.54 -8.98 -8.58
CA ARG A 64 -10.06 -9.27 -9.93
C ARG A 64 -10.07 -8.01 -10.81
N LEU A 65 -10.57 -6.89 -10.29
CA LEU A 65 -10.57 -5.62 -11.03
C LEU A 65 -9.15 -5.17 -11.36
N GLY A 66 -8.22 -5.29 -10.42
CA GLY A 66 -6.81 -5.00 -10.66
C GLY A 66 -6.23 -5.84 -11.80
N GLU A 67 -6.49 -7.14 -11.80
CA GLU A 67 -6.04 -8.05 -12.86
C GLU A 67 -6.64 -7.69 -14.23
N TYR A 68 -7.96 -7.53 -14.32
CA TYR A 68 -8.64 -7.23 -15.59
C TYR A 68 -8.32 -5.85 -16.16
N LEU A 69 -8.11 -4.86 -15.30
CA LEU A 69 -7.84 -3.48 -15.69
C LEU A 69 -6.36 -3.15 -15.74
N ARG A 70 -5.48 -4.11 -15.43
CA ARG A 70 -4.03 -3.91 -15.26
C ARG A 70 -3.73 -2.77 -14.29
N GLY A 71 -4.47 -2.73 -13.18
CA GLY A 71 -4.29 -1.76 -12.12
C GLY A 71 -3.88 -2.42 -10.81
N THR A 72 -3.28 -1.62 -9.92
CA THR A 72 -2.88 -2.02 -8.58
C THR A 72 -4.02 -1.73 -7.60
N PRO A 73 -4.70 -2.77 -7.07
CA PRO A 73 -5.65 -2.59 -5.98
C PRO A 73 -4.90 -2.34 -4.67
N MET A 74 -5.32 -1.34 -3.90
CA MET A 74 -4.66 -0.99 -2.64
C MET A 74 -5.64 -0.34 -1.66
N VAL A 75 -5.35 -0.49 -0.37
CA VAL A 75 -6.07 0.18 0.70
C VAL A 75 -5.19 1.24 1.35
N ILE A 76 -5.72 2.45 1.52
CA ILE A 76 -5.15 3.44 2.42
C ILE A 76 -5.98 3.43 3.72
N GLY A 77 -5.30 3.10 4.81
CA GLY A 77 -5.88 2.78 6.11
C GLY A 77 -5.28 3.59 7.25
N ILE A 78 -6.02 3.88 8.33
CA ILE A 78 -5.42 4.52 9.52
C ILE A 78 -5.00 3.48 10.56
N ARG A 79 -5.87 2.51 10.83
CA ARG A 79 -5.71 1.57 11.94
C ARG A 79 -6.40 0.25 11.69
N THR A 80 -6.05 -0.75 12.49
CA THR A 80 -6.88 -1.92 12.75
C THR A 80 -7.87 -1.59 13.89
N ARG A 81 -8.57 -2.61 14.39
CA ARG A 81 -9.31 -2.53 15.63
C ARG A 81 -8.41 -2.19 16.83
N ASP A 82 -7.19 -2.72 16.85
CA ASP A 82 -6.37 -2.79 18.06
C ASP A 82 -5.22 -1.77 18.08
N GLU A 83 -4.71 -1.38 16.91
CA GLU A 83 -3.55 -0.48 16.80
C GLU A 83 -3.56 0.37 15.52
N GLU A 84 -2.81 1.46 15.53
CA GLU A 84 -2.55 2.27 14.32
C GLU A 84 -1.59 1.56 13.37
N LEU A 85 -1.77 1.78 12.06
CA LEU A 85 -0.84 1.27 11.06
C LEU A 85 0.47 2.05 11.14
N LYS A 86 1.59 1.32 11.21
CA LYS A 86 2.92 1.92 11.31
C LYS A 86 3.34 2.54 9.97
N PRO A 87 3.90 3.77 9.97
CA PRO A 87 4.54 4.35 8.79
C PRO A 87 5.67 3.45 8.27
N GLY A 88 5.85 3.42 6.94
CA GLY A 88 6.87 2.62 6.25
C GLY A 88 6.59 1.12 6.18
N VAL A 89 5.42 0.65 6.65
CA VAL A 89 5.07 -0.77 6.69
C VAL A 89 3.88 -1.08 5.78
N VAL A 90 4.04 -2.09 4.93
CA VAL A 90 2.95 -2.67 4.12
C VAL A 90 2.27 -3.80 4.89
N TYR A 91 0.97 -3.69 5.09
CA TYR A 91 0.12 -4.74 5.64
C TYR A 91 -0.67 -5.41 4.50
N PHE A 92 -1.29 -6.56 4.79
CA PHE A 92 -2.17 -7.22 3.83
C PHE A 92 -3.50 -7.59 4.47
N ARG A 93 -4.59 -7.33 3.74
CA ARG A 93 -5.95 -7.76 4.08
C ARG A 93 -6.59 -8.39 2.84
N HIS A 94 -6.97 -9.66 2.94
CA HIS A 94 -7.58 -10.41 1.84
C HIS A 94 -6.76 -10.41 0.53
N GLY A 95 -5.43 -10.36 0.66
CA GLY A 95 -4.49 -10.29 -0.46
C GLY A 95 -4.33 -8.90 -1.08
N VAL A 96 -4.99 -7.86 -0.54
CA VAL A 96 -4.83 -6.47 -0.97
C VAL A 96 -3.80 -5.79 -0.07
N PRO A 97 -2.79 -5.08 -0.63
CA PRO A 97 -1.84 -4.31 0.16
C PRO A 97 -2.54 -3.14 0.85
N VAL A 98 -2.11 -2.87 2.07
CA VAL A 98 -2.68 -1.86 2.97
C VAL A 98 -1.54 -1.02 3.54
N ILE A 99 -1.60 0.29 3.34
CA ILE A 99 -0.61 1.25 3.86
C ILE A 99 -1.29 2.41 4.57
N ASN A 100 -0.57 3.10 5.44
CA ASN A 100 -1.05 4.32 6.07
C ASN A 100 -0.85 5.56 5.17
N PRO A 101 -1.51 6.71 5.46
CA PRO A 101 -1.36 7.92 4.65
C PRO A 101 0.08 8.43 4.56
N ASP A 102 0.88 8.31 5.62
CA ASP A 102 2.28 8.76 5.61
C ASP A 102 3.09 7.92 4.62
N THR A 103 2.93 6.59 4.64
CA THR A 103 3.56 5.69 3.68
C THR A 103 3.09 5.93 2.26
N ALA A 104 1.82 6.32 2.08
CA ALA A 104 1.28 6.68 0.77
C ALA A 104 1.89 8.00 0.26
N TYR A 105 2.09 8.98 1.14
CA TYR A 105 2.79 10.22 0.81
C TYR A 105 4.25 9.94 0.41
N ASP A 106 4.99 9.18 1.22
CA ASP A 106 6.36 8.79 0.92
C ASP A 106 6.45 8.07 -0.44
N LEU A 107 5.54 7.11 -0.67
CA LEU A 107 5.53 6.32 -1.91
C LEU A 107 5.18 7.17 -3.14
N PHE A 108 4.11 7.97 -3.08
CA PHE A 108 3.56 8.60 -4.28
C PHE A 108 4.12 9.99 -4.55
N VAL A 109 4.42 10.76 -3.50
CA VAL A 109 4.93 12.14 -3.58
C VAL A 109 6.46 12.15 -3.53
N GLU A 110 7.05 11.52 -2.52
CA GLU A 110 8.52 11.53 -2.33
C GLU A 110 9.24 10.46 -3.16
N GLY A 111 8.51 9.52 -3.76
CA GLY A 111 9.07 8.41 -4.54
C GLY A 111 9.86 7.40 -3.69
N MET A 112 9.56 7.33 -2.39
CA MET A 112 10.20 6.44 -1.41
C MET A 112 9.31 5.24 -1.10
N PRO A 113 9.55 4.07 -1.73
CA PRO A 113 8.72 2.89 -1.49
C PRO A 113 8.99 2.26 -0.10
N PRO A 114 7.97 1.72 0.57
CA PRO A 114 8.16 0.99 1.81
C PRO A 114 8.92 -0.33 1.55
N LEU A 115 9.90 -0.62 2.39
CA LEU A 115 10.69 -1.86 2.33
C LEU A 115 10.19 -2.92 3.32
N ILE A 116 9.43 -2.51 4.33
CA ILE A 116 8.98 -3.37 5.42
C ILE A 116 7.56 -3.85 5.13
N TYR A 117 7.29 -5.13 5.37
CA TYR A 117 5.95 -5.68 5.36
C TYR A 117 5.61 -6.46 6.62
N ALA A 118 4.34 -6.47 7.01
CA ALA A 118 3.84 -7.21 8.14
C ALA A 118 3.33 -8.60 7.70
N ALA A 119 3.73 -9.63 8.44
CA ALA A 119 3.28 -11.00 8.26
C ALA A 119 3.14 -11.70 9.63
N PRO A 120 2.56 -12.92 9.70
CA PRO A 120 2.48 -13.65 10.96
C PRO A 120 3.88 -13.79 11.60
N GLY A 121 4.04 -13.33 12.84
CA GLY A 121 5.31 -13.36 13.55
C GLY A 121 6.08 -12.03 13.60
N GLY A 122 5.67 -11.02 12.84
CA GLY A 122 6.23 -9.66 12.98
C GLY A 122 6.41 -8.92 11.66
N LEU A 123 7.47 -8.10 11.63
CA LEU A 123 7.84 -7.26 10.50
C LEU A 123 9.02 -7.88 9.76
N TYR A 124 8.97 -7.83 8.43
CA TYR A 124 9.93 -8.46 7.54
C TYR A 124 10.39 -7.46 6.48
N VAL A 125 11.60 -7.67 5.97
CA VAL A 125 12.15 -6.99 4.80
C VAL A 125 12.65 -8.06 3.84
N SER A 126 12.43 -7.88 2.54
CA SER A 126 13.04 -8.74 1.54
C SER A 126 14.43 -8.18 1.22
N LEU A 127 15.46 -9.01 1.38
CA LEU A 127 16.84 -8.67 1.05
C LEU A 127 17.31 -9.59 -0.06
N ASP A 128 18.04 -9.01 -1.01
CA ASP A 128 18.82 -9.79 -1.98
C ASP A 128 20.01 -10.41 -1.25
N GLY A 129 19.91 -11.70 -0.97
CA GLY A 129 20.93 -12.45 -0.23
C GLY A 129 22.22 -12.62 -1.01
N ASP A 130 22.13 -12.73 -2.34
CA ASP A 130 23.29 -12.92 -3.22
C ASP A 130 24.08 -11.61 -3.30
N LEU A 131 23.38 -10.49 -3.56
CA LEU A 131 23.99 -9.16 -3.55
C LEU A 131 24.62 -8.84 -2.18
N LEU A 132 23.96 -9.20 -1.08
CA LEU A 132 24.50 -9.00 0.25
C LEU A 132 25.75 -9.85 0.49
N ALA A 133 25.80 -11.07 -0.03
CA ALA A 133 26.96 -11.94 0.09
C ALA A 133 28.15 -11.37 -0.70
N ASP A 134 27.93 -10.97 -1.96
CA ASP A 134 28.95 -10.39 -2.83
C ASP A 134 29.58 -9.13 -2.21
N GLU A 135 28.74 -8.18 -1.76
CA GLU A 135 29.19 -6.94 -1.11
C GLU A 135 29.98 -7.20 0.18
N ARG A 136 29.64 -8.25 0.92
CA ARG A 136 30.38 -8.64 2.13
C ARG A 136 31.74 -9.21 1.78
N GLU A 137 31.84 -10.04 0.74
CA GLU A 137 33.11 -10.60 0.28
C GLU A 137 34.05 -9.50 -0.24
N GLU A 138 33.54 -8.61 -1.10
CA GLU A 138 34.32 -7.49 -1.67
C GLU A 138 34.87 -6.56 -0.59
N ARG A 139 34.09 -6.30 0.47
CA ARG A 139 34.51 -5.43 1.58
C ARG A 139 35.34 -6.14 2.65
N GLY A 140 35.64 -7.43 2.47
CA GLY A 140 36.35 -8.25 3.46
C GLY A 140 35.58 -8.42 4.77
N TRP A 141 34.25 -8.26 4.75
CA TRP A 141 33.37 -8.41 5.90
C TRP A 141 33.08 -9.90 6.15
N SER A 142 34.09 -10.58 6.70
CA SER A 142 34.03 -12.03 6.97
C SER A 142 32.81 -12.43 7.82
N LEU A 143 32.30 -13.66 7.63
CA LEU A 143 31.33 -14.33 8.52
C LEU A 143 31.97 -14.91 9.80
N GLY A 144 33.23 -14.59 10.08
CA GLY A 144 34.02 -15.20 11.15
C GLY A 144 34.84 -16.36 10.60
N ARG A 145 36.17 -16.20 10.62
CA ARG A 145 37.09 -17.33 10.53
C ARG A 145 36.88 -18.20 11.77
N LEU A 146 36.38 -19.41 11.60
CA LEU A 146 36.57 -20.53 12.53
C LEU A 146 37.78 -21.35 12.09
#